data_AF-A0A819PJ47-F1
#
_entry.id   AF-A0A819PJ47-F1
#
_cell.length_a   1.000
_cell.length_b   1.000
_cell.length_c   1.000
_cell.angle_alpha   90.00
_cell.angle_beta   90.00
_cell.angle_gamma   90.00
#
_symmetry.space_group_name_H-M   'P 1'
#
loop_
_entity.id
_entity.type
_entity.pdbx_description
1 polymer ?
#
loop_
_entity_poly.entity_id
_entity_poly.type
_entity_poly.pdbx_seq_one_letter_code
_entity_poly.pdbx_strand_id
1 'polypeptide(L)'
;MITVNSPSPKDFEYLWELHPDTLQCLCSQIAVSYSDFIVINSTFHQLCSSRIISPDWYNLLTLINLTAWMDARQFERGIGDLYFQILDMFCSLAENTFVNAYQLFSAKTFINTILIPETLFSKQVSTLIDTFITTVRSEFIRILAFVCETIQESQLANRTMSNYVLMLDDNSQVMMYDPYLQYIDQVSSIPIITIYSCQFMGYRCGAYSCIYNSSDTDCQTYITGLIVRCLPIESALSSTLDVYS
;
A
#
# COMPACT_ATOMS: atom_id res chain seq x y z
N MET A 1 4.19 15.62 -51.48
CA MET A 1 3.26 15.87 -50.36
C MET A 1 1.87 15.54 -50.86
N ILE A 2 1.22 14.55 -50.26
CA ILE A 2 -0.11 14.08 -50.66
C ILE A 2 -1.07 14.47 -49.55
N THR A 3 -2.08 15.27 -49.87
CA THR A 3 -3.08 15.74 -48.90
C THR A 3 -4.42 15.12 -49.26
N VAL A 4 -5.04 14.43 -48.30
CA VAL A 4 -6.34 13.77 -48.48
C VAL A 4 -7.30 14.30 -47.43
N ASN A 5 -8.50 14.68 -47.86
CA ASN A 5 -9.52 15.24 -46.99
C ASN A 5 -10.53 14.16 -46.61
N SER A 6 -10.73 13.95 -45.31
CA SER A 6 -11.74 13.03 -44.75
C SER A 6 -11.72 11.61 -45.37
N PRO A 7 -10.57 10.92 -45.43
CA PRO A 7 -10.53 9.53 -45.89
C PRO A 7 -11.32 8.62 -44.95
N SER A 8 -11.80 7.47 -45.46
CA SER A 8 -12.25 6.40 -44.56
C SER A 8 -11.05 5.83 -43.78
N PRO A 9 -11.25 5.22 -42.60
CA PRO A 9 -10.14 4.62 -41.85
C PRO A 9 -9.32 3.63 -42.69
N LYS A 10 -9.97 2.80 -43.50
CA LYS A 10 -9.29 1.82 -44.37
C LYS A 10 -8.47 2.49 -45.48
N ASP A 11 -9.00 3.54 -46.09
CA ASP A 11 -8.28 4.28 -47.15
C ASP A 11 -7.06 5.00 -46.57
N PHE A 12 -7.20 5.55 -45.36
CA PHE A 12 -6.08 6.19 -44.67
C PHE A 12 -4.97 5.19 -44.37
N GLU A 13 -5.28 4.03 -43.77
CA GLU A 13 -4.26 3.01 -43.48
C GLU A 13 -3.56 2.54 -44.74
N TYR A 14 -4.30 2.27 -45.82
CA TYR A 14 -3.71 1.90 -47.11
C TYR A 14 -2.78 2.99 -47.67
N LEU A 15 -3.21 4.26 -47.63
CA LEU A 15 -2.40 5.38 -48.12
C LEU A 15 -1.17 5.62 -47.23
N TRP A 16 -1.29 5.39 -45.92
CA TRP A 16 -0.19 5.50 -44.97
C TRP A 16 0.89 4.46 -45.24
N GLU A 17 0.52 3.22 -45.56
CA GLU A 17 1.47 2.19 -45.97
C GLU A 17 2.22 2.55 -47.26
N LEU A 18 1.52 3.19 -48.21
CA LEU A 18 2.11 3.55 -49.50
C LEU A 18 2.99 4.82 -49.44
N HIS A 19 2.65 5.76 -48.56
CA HIS A 19 3.24 7.10 -48.50
C HIS A 19 3.51 7.62 -47.07
N PRO A 20 4.20 6.86 -46.20
CA PRO A 20 4.31 7.17 -44.77
C PRO A 20 4.97 8.53 -44.48
N ASP A 21 5.97 8.92 -45.28
CA ASP A 21 6.73 10.16 -45.04
C ASP A 21 6.10 11.41 -45.68
N THR A 22 5.10 11.24 -46.56
CA THR A 22 4.59 12.35 -47.39
C THR A 22 3.07 12.53 -47.36
N LEU A 23 2.34 11.59 -46.77
CA LEU A 23 0.91 11.68 -46.56
C LEU A 23 0.60 12.66 -45.42
N GLN A 24 -0.33 13.58 -45.65
CA GLN A 24 -0.88 14.43 -44.61
C GLN A 24 -2.40 14.43 -44.68
N CYS A 25 -3.03 13.97 -43.60
CA CYS A 25 -4.46 14.06 -43.39
C CYS A 25 -4.69 14.97 -42.19
N LEU A 26 -5.10 16.21 -42.41
CA LEU A 26 -5.32 17.17 -41.32
C LEU A 26 -6.56 16.78 -40.51
N CYS A 27 -6.43 16.78 -39.19
CA CYS A 27 -7.56 16.54 -38.29
C CYS A 27 -8.50 17.75 -38.29
N SER A 28 -9.80 17.52 -38.46
CA SER A 28 -10.83 18.55 -38.24
C SER A 28 -10.98 18.90 -36.75
N GLN A 29 -10.75 17.91 -35.88
CA GLN A 29 -10.69 18.05 -34.43
C GLN A 29 -9.28 17.67 -33.95
N ILE A 30 -8.52 18.66 -33.49
CA ILE A 30 -7.12 18.46 -33.08
C ILE A 30 -6.95 18.01 -31.63
N ALA A 31 -8.02 18.06 -30.83
CA ALA A 31 -8.01 17.73 -29.41
C ALA A 31 -9.21 16.84 -29.06
N VAL A 32 -8.92 15.68 -28.47
CA VAL A 32 -9.92 14.69 -28.04
C VAL A 32 -9.68 14.37 -26.56
N SER A 33 -10.73 14.30 -25.75
CA SER A 33 -10.57 13.99 -24.33
C SER A 33 -10.14 12.53 -24.15
N TYR A 34 -9.25 12.24 -23.19
CA TYR A 34 -8.90 10.85 -22.86
C TYR A 34 -10.14 10.05 -22.44
N SER A 35 -11.12 10.69 -21.79
CA SER A 35 -12.39 10.06 -21.42
C SER A 35 -13.19 9.52 -22.62
N ASP A 36 -12.94 10.01 -23.83
CA ASP A 36 -13.73 9.64 -25.00
C ASP A 36 -13.28 8.29 -25.60
N PHE A 37 -12.05 7.87 -25.31
CA PHE A 37 -11.45 6.67 -25.92
C PHE A 37 -10.65 5.78 -24.95
N ILE A 38 -10.44 6.21 -23.69
CA ILE A 38 -9.78 5.40 -22.66
C ILE A 38 -10.75 5.16 -21.49
N VAL A 39 -10.96 3.89 -21.17
CA VAL A 39 -11.69 3.45 -19.98
C VAL A 39 -10.74 2.64 -19.09
N ILE A 40 -10.57 3.07 -17.85
CA ILE A 40 -9.75 2.37 -16.85
C ILE A 40 -10.65 2.00 -15.69
N ASN A 41 -10.76 0.70 -15.42
CA ASN A 41 -11.47 0.17 -14.26
C ASN A 41 -10.47 -0.32 -13.24
N SER A 42 -10.70 -0.01 -11.96
CA SER A 42 -9.91 -0.54 -10.84
C SER A 42 -10.64 -1.69 -10.16
N THR A 43 -9.85 -2.63 -9.64
CA THR A 43 -10.32 -3.65 -8.71
C THR A 43 -9.42 -3.60 -7.47
N PHE A 44 -10.03 -3.36 -6.32
CA PHE A 44 -9.31 -3.35 -5.04
C PHE A 44 -9.21 -4.77 -4.47
N HIS A 45 -8.22 -4.97 -3.60
CA HIS A 45 -8.01 -6.25 -2.94
C HIS A 45 -9.24 -6.64 -2.10
N GLN A 46 -9.60 -7.93 -2.05
CA GLN A 46 -10.79 -8.41 -1.33
C GLN A 46 -10.80 -8.06 0.17
N LEU A 47 -9.61 -7.94 0.77
CA LEU A 47 -9.43 -7.41 2.12
C LEU A 47 -10.13 -6.06 2.34
N CYS A 48 -10.13 -5.19 1.32
CA CYS A 48 -10.69 -3.84 1.41
C CYS A 48 -12.21 -3.79 1.50
N SER A 49 -12.88 -4.93 1.32
CA SER A 49 -14.31 -5.09 1.59
C SER A 49 -14.58 -6.11 2.70
N SER A 50 -13.54 -6.59 3.39
CA SER A 50 -13.65 -7.59 4.44
C SER A 50 -14.10 -6.99 5.76
N ARG A 51 -14.83 -7.77 6.56
CA ARG A 51 -15.29 -7.34 7.89
C ARG A 51 -14.14 -7.09 8.86
N ILE A 52 -12.97 -7.71 8.65
CA ILE A 52 -11.82 -7.61 9.55
C ILE A 52 -11.13 -6.24 9.52
N ILE A 53 -11.44 -5.37 8.55
CA ILE A 53 -10.97 -3.98 8.56
C ILE A 53 -12.07 -3.01 8.98
N SER A 54 -13.24 -3.52 9.38
CA SER A 54 -14.36 -2.67 9.80
C SER A 54 -14.15 -2.10 11.21
N PRO A 55 -14.76 -0.93 11.52
CA PRO A 55 -14.76 -0.37 12.87
C PRO A 55 -15.20 -1.33 13.95
N ASP A 56 -16.25 -2.11 13.70
CA ASP A 56 -16.75 -3.09 14.67
C ASP A 56 -15.69 -4.13 15.04
N TRP A 57 -14.84 -4.53 14.09
CA TRP A 57 -13.80 -5.53 14.31
C TRP A 57 -12.66 -5.00 15.18
N TYR A 58 -12.04 -3.88 14.81
CA TYR A 58 -10.93 -3.36 15.61
C TYR A 58 -11.40 -2.80 16.95
N ASN A 59 -12.64 -2.31 17.07
CA ASN A 59 -13.23 -1.95 18.37
C ASN A 59 -13.40 -3.16 19.29
N LEU A 60 -13.76 -4.34 18.74
CA LEU A 60 -13.80 -5.59 19.51
C LEU A 60 -12.42 -5.92 20.09
N LEU A 61 -11.36 -5.75 19.29
CA LEU A 61 -9.99 -6.01 19.73
C LEU A 61 -9.54 -5.03 20.83
N THR A 62 -9.96 -3.77 20.74
CA THR A 62 -9.68 -2.77 21.79
C THR A 62 -10.29 -3.15 23.15
N LEU A 63 -11.44 -3.86 23.18
CA LEU A 63 -12.10 -4.30 24.42
C LEU A 63 -11.39 -5.47 25.12
N ILE A 64 -10.52 -6.19 24.43
CA ILE A 64 -9.75 -7.33 24.96
C ILE A 64 -8.48 -6.84 25.70
N ASN A 65 -8.22 -5.53 25.68
CA ASN A 65 -7.00 -4.88 26.13
C ASN A 65 -7.00 -4.64 27.66
N LEU A 66 -6.40 -5.56 28.45
CA LEU A 66 -6.38 -5.47 29.91
C LEU A 66 -4.99 -5.46 30.59
N THR A 67 -3.84 -5.47 29.88
CA THR A 67 -2.52 -5.34 30.53
C THR A 67 -1.45 -4.72 29.62
N ALA A 68 -0.72 -3.74 30.18
CA ALA A 68 -0.06 -2.63 29.48
C ALA A 68 1.40 -2.85 29.02
N TRP A 69 1.73 -3.91 28.27
CA TRP A 69 3.09 -4.08 27.74
C TRP A 69 3.05 -4.62 26.30
N MET A 70 3.85 -4.02 25.39
CA MET A 70 4.07 -4.57 24.04
C MET A 70 4.84 -5.88 24.16
N ASP A 71 4.10 -6.97 24.11
CA ASP A 71 4.63 -8.31 24.03
C ASP A 71 4.21 -8.88 22.67
N ALA A 72 5.16 -9.39 21.87
CA ALA A 72 4.84 -10.04 20.60
C ALA A 72 3.92 -11.26 20.81
N ARG A 73 3.90 -11.82 22.03
CA ARG A 73 2.96 -12.85 22.48
C ARG A 73 1.53 -12.35 22.67
N GLN A 74 1.30 -11.06 22.52
CA GLN A 74 0.02 -10.42 22.77
C GLN A 74 -0.34 -9.51 21.60
N PHE A 75 -0.05 -9.92 20.37
CA PHE A 75 -0.43 -9.17 19.16
C PHE A 75 -1.89 -8.66 19.24
N GLU A 76 -2.83 -9.54 19.60
CA GLU A 76 -4.25 -9.19 19.74
C GLU A 76 -4.53 -8.17 20.85
N ARG A 77 -3.71 -8.13 21.91
CA ARG A 77 -3.90 -7.24 23.07
C ARG A 77 -3.11 -5.93 22.97
N GLY A 78 -1.99 -5.93 22.25
CA GLY A 78 -1.06 -4.80 22.18
C GLY A 78 -1.28 -3.91 20.97
N ILE A 79 -1.36 -4.49 19.76
CA ILE A 79 -1.38 -3.73 18.49
C ILE A 79 -2.43 -4.20 17.48
N GLY A 80 -3.22 -5.23 17.79
CA GLY A 80 -4.14 -5.86 16.84
C GLY A 80 -5.20 -4.89 16.32
N ASP A 81 -5.79 -4.07 17.18
CA ASP A 81 -6.74 -3.02 16.78
C ASP A 81 -6.12 -2.06 15.76
N LEU A 82 -4.91 -1.60 16.04
CA LEU A 82 -4.17 -0.66 15.18
C LEU A 82 -3.69 -1.31 13.87
N TYR A 83 -3.34 -2.60 13.90
CA TYR A 83 -2.99 -3.34 12.70
C TYR A 83 -4.14 -3.33 11.68
N PHE A 84 -5.35 -3.69 12.10
CA PHE A 84 -6.50 -3.70 11.20
C PHE A 84 -6.97 -2.29 10.81
N GLN A 85 -6.81 -1.30 11.69
CA GLN A 85 -7.02 0.11 11.32
C GLN A 85 -6.04 0.59 10.24
N ILE A 86 -4.80 0.13 10.25
CA ILE A 86 -3.83 0.46 9.20
C ILE A 86 -4.18 -0.22 7.88
N LEU A 87 -4.69 -1.46 7.92
CA LEU A 87 -5.18 -2.11 6.71
C LEU A 87 -6.37 -1.36 6.09
N ASP A 88 -7.31 -0.90 6.92
CA ASP A 88 -8.40 -0.03 6.49
C ASP A 88 -7.88 1.28 5.86
N MET A 89 -6.89 1.90 6.53
CA MET A 89 -6.22 3.10 6.03
C MET A 89 -5.52 2.86 4.69
N PHE A 90 -4.85 1.72 4.50
CA PHE A 90 -4.19 1.36 3.24
C PHE A 90 -5.21 1.20 2.11
N CYS A 91 -6.35 0.55 2.39
CA CYS A 91 -7.44 0.42 1.44
C CYS A 91 -8.00 1.78 1.03
N SER A 92 -8.32 2.62 2.01
CA SER A 92 -8.80 4.00 1.78
C SER A 92 -7.77 4.83 1.01
N LEU A 93 -6.48 4.71 1.33
CA LEU A 93 -5.41 5.43 0.65
C LEU A 93 -5.26 4.97 -0.79
N ALA A 94 -5.29 3.67 -1.05
CA ALA A 94 -5.21 3.12 -2.41
C ALA A 94 -6.39 3.59 -3.27
N GLU A 95 -7.60 3.56 -2.73
CA GLU A 95 -8.80 4.03 -3.42
C GLU A 95 -8.72 5.51 -3.75
N ASN A 96 -8.45 6.35 -2.75
CA ASN A 96 -8.34 7.78 -2.94
C ASN A 96 -7.21 8.16 -3.91
N THR A 97 -6.07 7.46 -3.85
CA THR A 97 -4.94 7.69 -4.78
C THR A 97 -5.36 7.40 -6.21
N PHE A 98 -6.05 6.28 -6.44
CA PHE A 98 -6.56 5.92 -7.76
C PHE A 98 -7.62 6.92 -8.25
N VAL A 99 -8.64 7.23 -7.45
CA VAL A 99 -9.74 8.12 -7.84
C VAL A 99 -9.21 9.50 -8.21
N ASN A 100 -8.33 10.07 -7.39
CA ASN A 100 -7.73 11.39 -7.63
C ASN A 100 -6.88 11.38 -8.91
N ALA A 101 -6.05 10.36 -9.09
CA ALA A 101 -5.22 10.25 -10.29
C ALA A 101 -6.06 10.03 -11.55
N TYR A 102 -7.12 9.23 -11.47
CA TYR A 102 -8.00 8.92 -12.59
C TYR A 102 -8.80 10.14 -13.04
N GLN A 103 -9.31 10.95 -12.10
CA GLN A 103 -9.96 12.23 -12.41
C GLN A 103 -9.01 13.17 -13.17
N LEU A 104 -7.75 13.27 -12.73
CA LEU A 104 -6.75 14.09 -13.42
C LEU A 104 -6.34 13.51 -14.78
N PHE A 105 -6.28 12.18 -14.90
CA PHE A 105 -5.92 11.50 -16.14
C PHE A 105 -7.02 11.64 -17.20
N SER A 106 -8.27 11.37 -16.84
CA SER A 106 -9.42 11.42 -17.74
C SER A 106 -9.71 12.84 -18.26
N ALA A 107 -9.34 13.88 -17.51
CA ALA A 107 -9.45 15.27 -17.93
C ALA A 107 -8.37 15.73 -18.94
N LYS A 108 -7.35 14.90 -19.23
CA LYS A 108 -6.32 15.23 -20.22
C LYS A 108 -6.84 15.07 -21.64
N THR A 109 -6.22 15.78 -22.58
CA THR A 109 -6.57 15.73 -24.00
C THR A 109 -5.45 15.14 -24.83
N PHE A 110 -5.81 14.30 -25.79
CA PHE A 110 -4.93 13.86 -26.86
C PHE A 110 -4.91 14.91 -27.95
N ILE A 111 -3.73 15.46 -28.24
CA ILE A 111 -3.56 16.56 -29.19
C ILE A 111 -2.77 16.07 -30.41
N ASN A 112 -3.37 16.18 -31.59
CA ASN A 112 -2.70 15.86 -32.84
C ASN A 112 -3.29 16.64 -34.01
N THR A 113 -2.44 17.21 -34.85
CA THR A 113 -2.85 18.02 -36.01
C THR A 113 -3.00 17.20 -37.28
N ILE A 114 -2.37 16.02 -37.33
CA ILE A 114 -2.38 15.11 -38.48
C ILE A 114 -2.87 13.75 -38.01
N LEU A 115 -3.75 13.11 -38.77
CA LEU A 115 -4.21 11.75 -38.51
C LEU A 115 -3.00 10.80 -38.48
N ILE A 116 -2.97 9.93 -37.48
CA ILE A 116 -1.91 8.92 -37.29
C ILE A 116 -2.48 7.52 -37.50
N PRO A 117 -1.65 6.56 -37.94
CA PRO A 117 -2.07 5.17 -38.09
C PRO A 117 -2.50 4.56 -36.76
N GLU A 118 -3.44 3.62 -36.82
CA GLU A 118 -3.99 2.91 -35.66
C GLU A 118 -2.89 2.27 -34.81
N THR A 119 -1.85 1.74 -35.45
CA THR A 119 -0.70 1.13 -34.78
C THR A 119 0.07 2.14 -33.91
N LEU A 120 0.28 3.36 -34.41
CA LEU A 120 0.94 4.43 -33.66
C LEU A 120 0.03 4.97 -32.56
N PHE A 121 -1.25 5.17 -32.86
CA PHE A 121 -2.24 5.58 -31.88
C PHE A 121 -2.29 4.59 -30.71
N SER A 122 -2.46 3.30 -30.99
CA SER A 122 -2.49 2.24 -29.98
C SER A 122 -1.23 2.20 -29.12
N LYS A 123 -0.05 2.38 -29.73
CA LYS A 123 1.22 2.44 -28.99
C LYS A 123 1.30 3.65 -28.06
N GLN A 124 0.86 4.82 -28.53
CA GLN A 124 0.81 6.03 -27.71
C GLN A 124 -0.16 5.87 -26.55
N VAL A 125 -1.36 5.34 -26.81
CA VAL A 125 -2.38 5.08 -25.78
C VAL A 125 -1.88 4.07 -24.74
N SER A 126 -1.26 2.96 -25.16
CA SER A 126 -0.64 2.01 -24.23
C SER A 126 0.40 2.69 -23.34
N THR A 127 1.28 3.51 -23.93
CA THR A 127 2.30 4.25 -23.17
C THR A 127 1.68 5.20 -22.15
N LEU A 128 0.58 5.87 -22.50
CA LEU A 128 -0.16 6.75 -21.59
C LEU A 128 -0.76 5.96 -20.42
N ILE A 129 -1.34 4.80 -20.68
CA ILE A 129 -1.91 3.90 -19.66
C ILE A 129 -0.80 3.36 -18.74
N ASP A 130 0.31 2.89 -19.30
CA ASP A 130 1.45 2.36 -18.54
C ASP A 130 2.06 3.44 -17.64
N THR A 131 2.16 4.67 -18.15
CA THR A 131 2.62 5.83 -17.39
C THR A 131 1.66 6.17 -16.25
N PHE A 132 0.36 6.12 -16.51
CA PHE A 132 -0.67 6.32 -15.49
C PHE A 132 -0.54 5.27 -14.37
N ILE A 133 -0.49 3.98 -14.71
CA ILE A 133 -0.37 2.88 -13.74
C ILE A 133 0.90 3.04 -12.89
N THR A 134 2.04 3.31 -13.54
CA THR A 134 3.33 3.48 -12.86
C THR A 134 3.29 4.67 -11.91
N THR A 135 2.71 5.79 -12.36
CA THR A 135 2.59 7.01 -11.56
C THR A 135 1.72 6.77 -10.34
N VAL A 136 0.52 6.19 -10.50
CA VAL A 136 -0.39 5.87 -9.37
C VAL A 136 0.32 5.00 -8.34
N ARG A 137 1.04 3.96 -8.78
CA ARG A 137 1.81 3.08 -7.90
C ARG A 137 2.91 3.82 -7.15
N SER A 138 3.69 4.65 -7.86
CA SER A 138 4.78 5.43 -7.25
C SER A 138 4.25 6.47 -6.26
N GLU A 139 3.14 7.12 -6.55
CA GLU A 139 2.48 8.08 -5.65
C GLU A 139 2.04 7.39 -4.35
N PHE A 140 1.37 6.24 -4.45
CA PHE A 140 0.98 5.46 -3.28
C PHE A 140 2.18 5.07 -2.40
N ILE A 141 3.23 4.52 -3.02
CA ILE A 141 4.46 4.11 -2.30
C ILE A 141 5.13 5.32 -1.64
N ARG A 142 5.17 6.47 -2.33
CA ARG A 142 5.78 7.69 -1.78
C ARG A 142 5.00 8.22 -0.58
N ILE A 143 3.67 8.27 -0.65
CA ILE A 143 2.84 8.70 0.47
C ILE A 143 3.04 7.76 1.66
N LEU A 144 3.05 6.45 1.42
CA LEU A 144 3.27 5.45 2.45
C LEU A 144 4.66 5.58 3.11
N ALA A 145 5.72 5.73 2.31
CA ALA A 145 7.08 5.92 2.81
C ALA A 145 7.19 7.18 3.68
N PHE A 146 6.61 8.29 3.23
CA PHE A 146 6.57 9.54 3.99
C PHE A 146 5.88 9.37 5.36
N VAL A 147 4.77 8.61 5.42
CA VAL A 147 4.10 8.30 6.68
C VAL A 147 5.01 7.48 7.61
N CYS A 148 5.66 6.44 7.08
CA CYS A 148 6.60 5.61 7.86
C CYS A 148 7.76 6.43 8.42
N GLU A 149 8.42 7.23 7.59
CA GLU A 149 9.56 8.08 7.98
C GLU A 149 9.13 9.10 9.06
N THR A 150 7.97 9.73 8.89
CA THR A 150 7.42 10.68 9.87
C THR A 150 7.18 10.02 11.23
N ILE A 151 6.71 8.77 11.27
CA ILE A 151 6.48 8.04 12.53
C ILE A 151 7.80 7.70 13.22
N GLN A 152 8.82 7.31 12.46
CA GLN A 152 10.14 6.91 12.99
C GLN A 152 10.94 8.11 13.50
N GLU A 153 10.88 9.26 12.82
CA GLU A 153 11.62 10.47 13.21
C GLU A 153 10.88 11.33 14.25
N SER A 154 9.59 11.08 14.47
CA SER A 154 8.80 11.82 15.46
C SER A 154 9.30 11.53 16.88
N GLN A 155 9.71 12.58 17.60
CA GLN A 155 10.06 12.52 19.03
C GLN A 155 8.87 12.27 19.96
N LEU A 156 7.67 12.05 19.41
CA LEU A 156 6.48 11.73 20.19
C LEU A 156 6.34 10.23 20.33
N ALA A 157 6.27 9.73 21.57
CA ALA A 157 5.87 8.35 21.81
C ALA A 157 4.45 8.14 21.27
N ASN A 158 4.29 7.17 20.37
CA ASN A 158 2.98 6.79 19.85
C ASN A 158 2.19 6.02 20.92
N ARG A 159 0.88 5.86 20.70
CA ARG A 159 -0.02 5.17 21.66
C ARG A 159 0.47 3.77 22.05
N THR A 160 1.11 3.08 21.11
CA THR A 160 1.64 1.72 21.31
C THR A 160 3.01 1.70 21.98
N MET A 161 3.66 2.85 22.18
CA MET A 161 5.06 2.95 22.61
C MET A 161 6.02 2.17 21.70
N SER A 162 5.63 2.02 20.44
CA SER A 162 6.30 1.15 19.48
C SER A 162 7.40 1.85 18.70
N ASN A 163 7.46 3.19 18.81
CA ASN A 163 8.60 4.01 18.42
C ASN A 163 9.47 4.43 19.63
N TYR A 164 8.87 4.71 20.80
CA TYR A 164 9.57 4.95 22.07
C TYR A 164 8.80 4.40 23.27
N VAL A 165 9.52 3.80 24.23
CA VAL A 165 8.97 3.40 25.53
C VAL A 165 9.25 4.48 26.56
N LEU A 166 8.21 4.94 27.24
CA LEU A 166 8.32 5.92 28.32
C LEU A 166 8.41 5.20 29.65
N MET A 167 9.50 5.43 30.40
CA MET A 167 9.67 4.91 31.75
C MET A 167 10.13 6.01 32.69
N LEU A 168 9.85 5.85 33.98
CA LEU A 168 10.39 6.72 35.02
C LEU A 168 11.75 6.20 35.46
N ASP A 169 12.74 7.09 35.58
CA ASP A 169 14.00 6.76 36.23
C ASP A 169 13.83 6.68 37.76
N ASP A 170 14.91 6.31 38.45
CA ASP A 170 14.93 6.24 39.92
C ASP A 170 14.62 7.60 40.59
N ASN A 171 14.75 8.71 39.86
CA ASN A 171 14.43 10.06 40.32
C ASN A 171 13.04 10.54 39.87
N SER A 172 12.19 9.65 39.35
CA SER A 172 10.85 9.97 38.81
C SER A 172 10.85 10.93 37.62
N GLN A 173 11.94 10.98 36.84
CA GLN A 173 12.03 11.68 35.56
C GLN A 173 11.62 10.76 34.41
N VAL A 174 10.89 11.31 33.43
CA VAL A 174 10.51 10.56 32.23
C VAL A 174 11.71 10.40 31.32
N MET A 175 12.08 9.15 31.06
CA MET A 175 13.09 8.76 30.08
C MET A 175 12.45 8.04 28.90
N MET A 176 12.98 8.31 27.71
CA MET A 176 12.63 7.61 26.47
C MET A 176 13.64 6.51 26.22
N TYR A 177 13.14 5.30 26.03
CA TYR A 177 13.93 4.11 25.69
C TYR A 177 13.52 3.56 24.34
N ASP A 178 14.45 2.89 23.68
CA ASP A 178 14.16 2.18 22.44
C ASP A 178 13.27 0.97 22.73
N PRO A 179 12.18 0.78 21.96
CA PRO A 179 11.37 -0.40 22.09
C PRO A 179 12.14 -1.63 21.64
N TYR A 180 11.79 -2.77 22.23
CA TYR A 180 12.29 -4.07 21.83
C TYR A 180 11.14 -5.04 21.58
N LEU A 181 11.29 -5.89 20.57
CA LEU A 181 10.45 -7.07 20.40
C LEU A 181 11.09 -8.24 21.12
N GLN A 182 10.35 -8.90 22.00
CA GLN A 182 10.76 -10.18 22.58
C GLN A 182 10.06 -11.32 21.85
N TYR A 183 10.84 -12.30 21.40
CA TYR A 183 10.35 -13.55 20.84
C TYR A 183 10.91 -14.72 21.66
N ILE A 184 10.06 -15.70 21.96
CA ILE A 184 10.47 -16.92 22.65
C ILE A 184 10.43 -18.06 21.64
N ASP A 185 11.61 -18.59 21.29
CA ASP A 185 11.70 -19.76 20.43
C ASP A 185 11.78 -21.03 21.28
N GLN A 186 10.80 -21.92 21.12
CA GLN A 186 10.73 -23.22 21.80
C GLN A 186 11.37 -24.31 20.91
N VAL A 187 12.59 -24.08 20.40
CA VAL A 187 13.31 -25.09 19.61
C VAL A 187 13.94 -26.17 20.51
N SER A 188 13.93 -25.97 21.83
CA SER A 188 14.46 -26.91 22.82
C SER A 188 13.72 -26.82 24.15
N SER A 189 13.99 -27.74 25.07
CA SER A 189 13.47 -27.75 26.45
C SER A 189 13.86 -26.55 27.31
N ILE A 190 14.61 -25.59 26.75
CA ILE A 190 14.93 -24.29 27.34
C ILE A 190 14.39 -23.20 26.40
N PRO A 191 13.49 -22.32 26.87
CA PRO A 191 13.00 -21.21 26.06
C PRO A 191 14.15 -20.24 25.74
N ILE A 192 14.43 -20.05 24.44
CA ILE A 192 15.40 -19.03 23.99
C ILE A 192 14.64 -17.73 23.81
N ILE A 193 14.90 -16.75 24.68
CA ILE A 193 14.37 -15.40 24.54
C ILE A 193 15.31 -14.63 23.60
N THR A 194 14.82 -14.31 22.40
CA THR A 194 15.49 -13.41 21.47
C THR A 194 14.89 -12.02 21.61
N ILE A 195 15.73 -11.04 21.92
CA ILE A 195 15.33 -9.64 22.08
C ILE A 195 15.89 -8.85 20.90
N TYR A 196 14.99 -8.16 20.22
CA TYR A 196 15.26 -7.39 19.02
C TYR A 196 15.02 -5.91 19.30
N SER A 197 16.07 -5.08 19.24
CA SER A 197 15.87 -3.63 19.31
C SER A 197 15.21 -3.12 18.03
N CYS A 198 14.11 -2.40 18.19
CA CYS A 198 13.38 -1.78 17.09
C CYS A 198 14.17 -0.65 16.42
N GLN A 199 15.11 -0.02 17.12
CA GLN A 199 15.96 1.04 16.58
C GLN A 199 17.13 0.49 15.75
N PHE A 200 17.81 -0.57 16.23
CA PHE A 200 19.04 -1.06 15.60
C PHE A 200 18.84 -2.11 14.52
N MET A 201 17.73 -2.87 14.59
CA MET A 201 17.47 -3.96 13.65
C MET A 201 16.25 -3.74 12.75
N GLY A 202 15.47 -2.67 12.96
CA GLY A 202 14.44 -2.16 12.06
C GLY A 202 13.61 -3.25 11.35
N TYR A 203 13.60 -3.21 10.01
CA TYR A 203 12.90 -4.14 9.12
C TYR A 203 13.41 -5.60 9.14
N ARG A 204 14.40 -5.95 9.96
CA ARG A 204 14.84 -7.35 10.12
C ARG A 204 14.22 -8.04 11.32
N CYS A 205 13.53 -7.28 12.18
CA CYS A 205 12.82 -7.80 13.33
C CYS A 205 11.37 -8.05 12.96
N GLY A 206 11.04 -9.32 12.76
CA GLY A 206 9.68 -9.78 12.51
C GLY A 206 9.49 -11.15 13.12
N ALA A 207 8.34 -11.38 13.75
CA ALA A 207 7.93 -12.67 14.27
C ALA A 207 6.57 -13.04 13.71
N TYR A 208 6.29 -14.33 13.55
CA TYR A 208 4.93 -14.78 13.22
C TYR A 208 4.01 -14.48 14.40
N SER A 209 2.82 -13.96 14.12
CA SER A 209 1.80 -13.80 15.15
C SER A 209 1.28 -15.16 15.62
N CYS A 210 0.94 -15.25 16.90
CA CYS A 210 0.40 -16.46 17.49
C CYS A 210 -0.66 -16.15 18.55
N ILE A 211 -1.64 -17.05 18.66
CA ILE A 211 -2.65 -17.06 19.72
C ILE A 211 -2.08 -17.79 20.94
N TYR A 212 -2.13 -17.13 22.10
CA TYR A 212 -1.66 -17.68 23.38
C TYR A 212 -2.83 -18.00 24.30
N ASN A 213 -2.73 -19.08 25.07
CA ASN A 213 -3.66 -19.34 26.16
C ASN A 213 -3.33 -18.43 27.34
N SER A 214 -4.35 -17.97 28.07
CA SER A 214 -4.27 -16.98 29.15
C SER A 214 -3.28 -17.28 30.29
N SER A 215 -2.78 -18.51 30.38
CA SER A 215 -1.87 -19.00 31.42
C SER A 215 -0.58 -19.62 30.88
N ASP A 216 -0.35 -19.60 29.57
CA ASP A 216 0.78 -20.30 28.94
C ASP A 216 1.71 -19.34 28.19
N THR A 217 3.01 -19.60 28.27
CA THR A 217 4.03 -18.96 27.42
C THR A 217 4.14 -19.62 26.06
N ASP A 218 3.48 -20.76 25.87
CA ASP A 218 3.57 -21.56 24.66
C ASP A 218 2.54 -21.13 23.60
N CYS A 219 3.03 -21.02 22.37
CA CYS A 219 2.23 -20.61 21.21
C CYS A 219 1.27 -21.74 20.83
N GLN A 220 -0.05 -21.50 20.89
CA GLN A 220 -1.05 -22.53 20.58
C GLN A 220 -1.31 -22.64 19.07
N THR A 221 -1.36 -21.51 18.37
CA THR A 221 -1.66 -21.47 16.94
C THR A 221 -1.04 -20.25 16.29
N TYR A 222 -0.13 -20.47 15.35
CA TYR A 222 0.41 -19.41 14.51
C TYR A 222 -0.64 -18.92 13.51
N ILE A 223 -0.77 -17.61 13.39
CA ILE A 223 -1.60 -16.98 12.38
C ILE A 223 -0.75 -16.91 11.11
N THR A 224 -1.01 -17.84 10.19
CA THR A 224 -0.25 -17.95 8.94
C THR A 224 -0.34 -16.63 8.15
N GLY A 225 0.80 -16.16 7.64
CA GLY A 225 0.88 -14.92 6.86
C GLY A 225 0.83 -13.63 7.67
N LEU A 226 0.55 -13.67 8.98
CA LEU A 226 0.59 -12.48 9.84
C LEU A 226 1.96 -12.35 10.50
N ILE A 227 2.70 -11.31 10.12
CA ILE A 227 4.02 -10.98 10.66
C ILE A 227 3.91 -9.73 11.53
N VAL A 228 4.35 -9.86 12.78
CA VAL A 228 4.43 -8.79 13.77
C VAL A 228 5.81 -8.18 13.75
N ARG A 229 5.85 -6.85 13.63
CA ARG A 229 7.04 -6.02 13.66
C ARG A 229 6.89 -4.90 14.67
N CYS A 230 7.94 -4.09 14.79
CA CYS A 230 8.01 -3.00 15.75
C CYS A 230 6.89 -2.00 15.52
N LEU A 231 6.65 -1.59 14.27
CA LEU A 231 5.50 -0.75 13.97
C LEU A 231 4.33 -1.56 13.41
N PRO A 232 3.08 -1.23 13.79
CA PRO A 232 1.90 -1.84 13.18
C PRO A 232 1.88 -1.67 11.64
N ILE A 233 2.41 -0.56 11.12
CA ILE A 233 2.54 -0.31 9.67
C ILE A 233 3.53 -1.26 9.00
N GLU A 234 4.67 -1.53 9.63
CA GLU A 234 5.66 -2.49 9.13
C GLU A 234 5.13 -3.92 9.17
N SER A 235 4.34 -4.24 10.21
CA SER A 235 3.65 -5.51 10.35
C SER A 235 2.69 -5.73 9.18
N ALA A 236 1.86 -4.72 8.87
CA ALA A 236 0.92 -4.77 7.75
C ALA A 236 1.64 -4.97 6.41
N LEU A 237 2.74 -4.25 6.16
CA LEU A 237 3.51 -4.34 4.91
C LEU A 237 4.27 -5.66 4.74
N SER A 238 4.59 -6.34 5.83
CA SER A 238 5.35 -7.60 5.79
C SER A 238 4.46 -8.82 5.79
N SER A 239 3.19 -8.66 6.17
CA SER A 239 2.23 -9.76 6.25
C SER A 239 1.67 -10.11 4.88
N THR A 240 1.47 -11.40 4.63
CA THR A 240 0.74 -11.92 3.46
C THR A 240 -0.67 -12.26 3.92
N LEU A 241 -1.63 -11.39 3.64
CA LEU A 241 -3.02 -11.47 4.11
C LEU A 241 -3.87 -12.50 3.36
N ASP A 242 -3.23 -13.49 2.73
CA ASP A 242 -3.83 -14.53 1.89
C ASP A 242 -4.82 -15.43 2.65
N VAL A 243 -4.87 -15.35 3.98
CA VAL A 243 -5.73 -16.18 4.84
C VAL A 243 -7.08 -15.51 5.14
N TYR A 244 -7.27 -14.24 4.72
CA TYR A 244 -8.45 -13.45 5.06
C TYR A 244 -9.37 -13.12 3.87
N SER A 245 -9.07 -13.70 2.70
CA SER A 245 -9.93 -13.73 1.50
C SER A 245 -10.96 -14.84 1.55
#